data_AF-A0AAD1KZ05-F1
#
_entry.id   AF-A0AAD1KZ05-F1
#
_cell.length_a   1.000
_cell.length_b   1.000
_cell.length_c   1.000
_cell.angle_alpha   90.00
_cell.angle_beta   90.00
_cell.angle_gamma   90.00
#
_symmetry.space_group_name_H-M   'P 1'
#
loop_
_entity.id
_entity.type
_entity.pdbx_description
1 polymer ?
#
loop_
_entity_poly.entity_id
_entity_poly.type
_entity_poly.pdbx_seq_one_letter_code
_entity_poly.pdbx_strand_id
1 'polypeptide(L)'
;MLLAVSKTKPASAIEEAMTAGQRAFGENYVQEGVDKIRYFQEKGVNDLQWHFIGPLQSNKSRLVAEHFDWCHTIDRLRIAARLSEQRPAELPPLNVLIQINISDENSKSGIPLAELDALAAEVAALPRITLRGLMAIPAPESDYVRQFEVAQQMAVAFAGLKTRYPSIDTLSLGMSDDMDAAIAAGSTMVRIGTAIFGARDYTKK
;
A
#
# COMPACT_ATOMS: atom_id res chain seq x y z
N MET A 1 -1.46 -12.26 2.45
CA MET A 1 -2.22 -11.79 1.26
C MET A 1 -1.24 -11.43 0.15
N LEU A 2 -1.58 -11.73 -1.10
CA LEU A 2 -0.80 -11.33 -2.28
C LEU A 2 -1.40 -10.06 -2.90
N LEU A 3 -0.62 -8.98 -2.97
CA LEU A 3 -0.97 -7.78 -3.75
C LEU A 3 -0.21 -7.81 -5.09
N ALA A 4 -0.95 -7.95 -6.20
CA ALA A 4 -0.37 -7.95 -7.53
C ALA A 4 -0.09 -6.51 -7.99
N VAL A 5 1.17 -6.16 -8.18
CA VAL A 5 1.58 -4.80 -8.57
C VAL A 5 1.54 -4.65 -10.09
N SER A 6 0.49 -3.99 -10.57
CA SER A 6 0.13 -3.89 -12.00
C SER A 6 0.56 -2.58 -12.67
N LYS A 7 1.30 -1.71 -11.97
CA LYS A 7 1.86 -0.49 -12.57
C LYS A 7 2.61 -0.78 -13.87
N THR A 8 2.45 0.10 -14.85
CA THR A 8 2.98 0.01 -16.22
C THR A 8 2.49 -1.20 -17.02
N LYS A 9 1.50 -1.96 -16.53
CA LYS A 9 0.91 -3.10 -17.26
C LYS A 9 -0.46 -2.71 -17.84
N PRO A 10 -0.80 -3.18 -19.05
CA PRO A 10 -2.09 -2.88 -19.67
C PRO A 10 -3.24 -3.55 -18.89
N ALA A 11 -4.46 -3.04 -19.07
CA ALA A 11 -5.66 -3.63 -18.45
C ALA A 11 -5.85 -5.11 -18.81
N SER A 12 -5.46 -5.54 -20.02
CA SER A 12 -5.54 -6.95 -20.44
C SER A 12 -4.71 -7.89 -19.53
N ALA A 13 -3.56 -7.44 -19.03
CA ALA A 13 -2.76 -8.24 -18.09
C ALA A 13 -3.47 -8.39 -16.74
N ILE A 14 -4.24 -7.38 -16.32
CA ILE A 14 -5.07 -7.43 -15.12
C ILE A 14 -6.25 -8.39 -15.33
N GLU A 15 -6.86 -8.40 -16.52
CA GLU A 15 -7.91 -9.37 -16.88
C GLU A 15 -7.42 -10.82 -16.83
N GLU A 16 -6.21 -11.09 -17.32
CA GLU A 16 -5.57 -12.41 -17.21
C GLU A 16 -5.36 -12.81 -15.74
N ALA A 17 -4.79 -11.91 -14.93
CA ALA A 17 -4.58 -12.16 -13.50
C ALA A 17 -5.92 -12.38 -12.76
N MET A 18 -6.96 -11.62 -13.14
CA MET A 18 -8.29 -11.73 -12.56
C MET A 18 -8.96 -13.07 -12.92
N THR A 19 -8.76 -13.55 -14.15
CA THR A 19 -9.19 -14.88 -14.58
C THR A 19 -8.49 -15.99 -13.79
N ALA A 20 -7.23 -15.76 -13.40
CA ALA A 20 -6.48 -16.65 -12.50
C ALA A 20 -6.86 -16.52 -11.01
N GLY A 21 -7.87 -15.71 -10.66
CA GLY A 21 -8.39 -15.56 -9.31
C GLY A 21 -7.82 -14.38 -8.50
N GLN A 22 -6.90 -13.58 -9.07
CA GLN A 22 -6.39 -12.39 -8.38
C GLN A 22 -7.50 -11.33 -8.25
N ARG A 23 -7.58 -10.69 -7.08
CA ARG A 23 -8.57 -9.63 -6.80
C ARG A 23 -7.99 -8.33 -6.28
N ALA A 24 -6.79 -8.36 -5.67
CA ALA A 24 -6.14 -7.18 -5.13
C ALA A 24 -5.01 -6.69 -6.05
N PHE A 25 -5.09 -5.43 -6.48
CA PHE A 25 -4.13 -4.81 -7.41
C PHE A 25 -3.51 -3.54 -6.82
N GLY A 26 -2.20 -3.42 -6.99
CA GLY A 26 -1.39 -2.30 -6.51
C GLY A 26 -0.94 -1.38 -7.63
N GLU A 27 -1.25 -0.08 -7.52
CA GLU A 27 -0.88 0.95 -8.49
C GLU A 27 -0.02 2.05 -7.85
N ASN A 28 0.97 2.55 -8.60
CA ASN A 28 1.88 3.59 -8.14
C ASN A 28 1.55 4.97 -8.70
N TYR A 29 0.86 5.04 -9.84
CA TYR A 29 0.59 6.28 -10.56
C TYR A 29 -0.92 6.55 -10.54
N VAL A 30 -1.31 7.69 -9.97
CA VAL A 30 -2.73 7.99 -9.69
C VAL A 30 -3.58 7.91 -10.96
N GLN A 31 -3.15 8.57 -12.05
CA GLN A 31 -3.96 8.59 -13.28
C GLN A 31 -4.09 7.21 -13.91
N GLU A 32 -2.97 6.49 -14.04
CA GLU A 32 -2.97 5.12 -14.56
C GLU A 32 -3.90 4.20 -13.77
N GLY A 33 -3.84 4.28 -12.43
CA GLY A 33 -4.69 3.47 -11.58
C GLY A 33 -6.17 3.85 -11.69
N VAL A 34 -6.50 5.14 -11.74
CA VAL A 34 -7.89 5.60 -11.94
C VAL A 34 -8.45 5.16 -13.28
N ASP A 35 -7.66 5.25 -14.35
CA ASP A 35 -8.08 4.83 -15.68
C ASP A 35 -8.38 3.32 -15.72
N LYS A 36 -7.56 2.51 -15.03
CA LYS A 36 -7.80 1.07 -14.85
C LYS A 36 -9.05 0.80 -14.02
N ILE A 37 -9.23 1.47 -12.89
CA ILE A 37 -10.42 1.32 -12.03
C ILE A 37 -11.69 1.58 -12.84
N ARG A 38 -11.73 2.68 -13.59
CA ARG A 38 -12.87 3.04 -14.45
C ARG A 38 -13.10 2.01 -15.55
N TYR A 39 -12.04 1.55 -16.21
CA TYR A 39 -12.13 0.50 -17.23
C TYR A 39 -12.84 -0.75 -16.71
N PHE A 40 -12.49 -1.22 -15.51
CA PHE A 40 -13.13 -2.41 -14.91
C PHE A 40 -14.56 -2.13 -14.44
N GLN A 41 -14.83 -0.96 -13.88
CA GLN A 41 -16.17 -0.53 -13.49
C GLN A 41 -17.13 -0.44 -14.69
N GLU A 42 -16.68 0.14 -15.81
CA GLU A 42 -17.44 0.24 -17.07
C GLU A 42 -17.77 -1.14 -17.66
N LYS A 43 -16.90 -2.13 -17.41
CA LYS A 43 -17.13 -3.54 -17.73
C LYS A 43 -18.03 -4.28 -16.74
N GLY A 44 -18.52 -3.61 -15.69
CA GLY A 44 -19.34 -4.21 -14.64
C GLY A 44 -18.56 -5.05 -13.62
N VAL A 45 -17.23 -4.96 -13.61
CA VAL A 45 -16.36 -5.68 -12.67
C VAL A 45 -16.09 -4.79 -11.44
N ASN A 46 -16.76 -5.11 -10.34
CA ASN A 46 -16.78 -4.30 -9.11
C ASN A 46 -16.26 -5.03 -7.86
N ASP A 47 -15.78 -6.27 -8.00
CA ASP A 47 -15.27 -7.11 -6.90
C ASP A 47 -13.75 -7.00 -6.70
N LEU A 48 -13.09 -6.07 -7.41
CA LEU A 48 -11.66 -5.81 -7.29
C LEU A 48 -11.33 -4.87 -6.15
N GLN A 49 -10.18 -5.10 -5.52
CA GLN A 49 -9.60 -4.21 -4.51
C GLN A 49 -8.40 -3.46 -5.09
N TRP A 50 -8.45 -2.13 -5.01
CA TRP A 50 -7.43 -1.26 -5.55
C TRP A 50 -6.61 -0.58 -4.44
N HIS A 51 -5.31 -0.77 -4.51
CA HIS A 51 -4.35 -0.27 -3.52
C HIS A 51 -3.42 0.75 -4.15
N PHE A 52 -3.47 1.99 -3.66
CA PHE A 52 -2.49 3.00 -4.02
C PHE A 52 -1.23 2.82 -3.16
N ILE A 53 -0.10 2.53 -3.81
CA ILE A 53 1.18 2.19 -3.18
C ILE A 53 2.35 3.07 -3.68
N GLY A 54 2.04 4.18 -4.35
CA GLY A 54 3.01 5.17 -4.81
C GLY A 54 3.05 6.42 -3.92
N PRO A 55 4.06 7.29 -4.05
CA PRO A 55 4.10 8.54 -3.31
C PRO A 55 2.91 9.44 -3.69
N LEU A 56 2.17 9.93 -2.68
CA LEU A 56 0.97 10.75 -2.91
C LEU A 56 1.26 12.26 -2.85
N GLN A 57 0.99 12.92 -3.97
CA GLN A 57 1.03 14.39 -4.08
C GLN A 57 -0.33 14.98 -3.68
N SER A 58 -0.33 16.11 -2.96
CA SER A 58 -1.54 16.74 -2.41
C SER A 58 -2.57 17.15 -3.48
N ASN A 59 -2.13 17.47 -4.70
CA ASN A 59 -3.00 17.84 -5.82
C ASN A 59 -3.70 16.63 -6.46
N LYS A 60 -3.25 15.40 -6.16
CA LYS A 60 -3.82 14.15 -6.67
C LYS A 60 -4.56 13.34 -5.60
N SER A 61 -4.61 13.82 -4.36
CA SER A 61 -5.26 13.10 -3.24
C SER A 61 -6.75 12.83 -3.49
N ARG A 62 -7.45 13.74 -4.19
CA ARG A 62 -8.89 13.59 -4.46
C ARG A 62 -9.18 12.36 -5.29
N LEU A 63 -8.42 12.17 -6.37
CA LEU A 63 -8.54 11.00 -7.24
C LEU A 63 -8.30 9.69 -6.48
N VAL A 64 -7.34 9.67 -5.54
CA VAL A 64 -7.13 8.50 -4.69
C VAL A 64 -8.32 8.27 -3.76
N ALA A 65 -8.82 9.33 -3.12
CA ALA A 65 -9.96 9.24 -2.21
C ALA A 65 -11.26 8.80 -2.90
N GLU A 66 -11.48 9.17 -4.16
CA GLU A 66 -12.70 8.84 -4.91
C GLU A 66 -12.69 7.43 -5.53
N HIS A 67 -11.51 6.86 -5.79
CA HIS A 67 -11.41 5.65 -6.61
C HIS A 67 -10.77 4.44 -5.94
N PHE A 68 -9.87 4.61 -4.97
CA PHE A 68 -9.14 3.49 -4.37
C PHE A 68 -9.81 2.95 -3.10
N ASP A 69 -9.51 1.69 -2.77
CA ASP A 69 -9.94 1.03 -1.52
C ASP A 69 -8.90 1.14 -0.42
N TRP A 70 -7.62 1.23 -0.81
CA TRP A 70 -6.48 1.33 0.09
C TRP A 70 -5.47 2.40 -0.34
N CYS A 71 -4.83 3.05 0.63
CA CYS A 71 -3.65 3.89 0.44
C CYS A 71 -2.55 3.50 1.44
N HIS A 72 -1.40 3.05 0.96
CA HIS A 72 -0.36 2.46 1.84
C HIS A 72 0.73 3.45 2.25
N THR A 73 0.70 4.67 1.72
CA THR A 73 1.82 5.62 1.75
C THR A 73 1.51 6.84 2.60
N ILE A 74 0.81 6.67 3.72
CA ILE A 74 0.57 7.79 4.65
C ILE A 74 1.85 8.03 5.44
N ASP A 75 2.47 9.19 5.22
CA ASP A 75 3.70 9.61 5.89
C ASP A 75 3.56 10.99 6.56
N ARG A 76 2.38 11.61 6.50
CA ARG A 76 2.10 12.92 7.09
C ARG A 76 0.61 13.16 7.26
N LEU A 77 0.23 13.83 8.35
CA LEU A 77 -1.17 14.14 8.67
C LEU A 77 -1.89 14.85 7.52
N ARG A 78 -1.23 15.82 6.89
CA ARG A 78 -1.85 16.64 5.84
C ARG A 78 -2.42 15.81 4.69
N ILE A 79 -1.80 14.69 4.31
CA ILE A 79 -2.33 13.82 3.25
C ILE A 79 -3.47 12.96 3.76
N ALA A 80 -3.36 12.39 4.97
CA ALA A 80 -4.43 11.60 5.58
C ALA A 80 -5.71 12.44 5.75
N ALA A 81 -5.58 13.67 6.29
CA ALA A 81 -6.69 14.60 6.46
C ALA A 81 -7.38 14.91 5.13
N ARG A 82 -6.61 15.21 4.07
CA ARG A 82 -7.16 15.46 2.72
C ARG A 82 -7.88 14.26 2.16
N LEU A 83 -7.34 13.04 2.33
CA LEU A 83 -8.01 11.82 1.89
C LEU A 83 -9.33 11.63 2.62
N SER A 84 -9.35 11.81 3.95
CA SER A 84 -10.58 11.76 4.73
C SER A 84 -11.58 12.82 4.28
N GLU A 85 -11.16 14.06 4.10
CA GLU A 85 -12.01 15.17 3.63
C GLU A 85 -12.59 14.91 2.24
N GLN A 86 -11.84 14.26 1.35
CA GLN A 86 -12.22 14.07 -0.05
C GLN A 86 -12.91 12.74 -0.33
N ARG A 87 -12.92 11.81 0.62
CA ARG A 87 -13.62 10.52 0.48
C ARG A 87 -15.14 10.77 0.40
N PRO A 88 -15.81 10.36 -0.69
CA PRO A 88 -17.28 10.45 -0.79
C PRO A 88 -17.98 9.66 0.33
N ALA A 89 -19.17 10.12 0.74
CA ALA A 89 -19.90 9.55 1.88
C ALA A 89 -20.56 8.21 1.57
N GLU A 90 -20.83 7.95 0.30
CA GLU A 90 -21.39 6.73 -0.25
C GLU A 90 -20.37 5.59 -0.35
N LEU A 91 -19.07 5.90 -0.27
CA LEU A 91 -18.01 4.91 -0.28
C LEU A 91 -17.65 4.44 1.14
N PRO A 92 -17.24 3.18 1.31
CA PRO A 92 -16.63 2.75 2.56
C PRO A 92 -15.42 3.62 2.93
N PRO A 93 -15.07 3.76 4.22
CA PRO A 93 -13.84 4.44 4.61
C PRO A 93 -12.62 3.91 3.87
N LEU A 94 -11.75 4.82 3.42
CA LEU A 94 -10.51 4.41 2.74
C LEU A 94 -9.59 3.73 3.75
N ASN A 95 -9.16 2.49 3.45
CA ASN A 95 -8.19 1.81 4.30
C ASN A 95 -6.81 2.44 4.14
N VAL A 96 -6.13 2.74 5.23
CA VAL A 96 -4.81 3.37 5.18
C VAL A 96 -3.77 2.61 5.98
N LEU A 97 -2.54 2.62 5.47
CA LEU A 97 -1.35 2.18 6.21
C LEU A 97 -0.40 3.37 6.38
N ILE A 98 0.25 3.44 7.53
CA ILE A 98 1.34 4.39 7.76
C ILE A 98 2.63 3.80 7.20
N GLN A 99 3.33 4.60 6.40
CA GLN A 99 4.61 4.21 5.82
C GLN A 99 5.75 4.56 6.77
N ILE A 100 6.55 3.56 7.13
CA ILE A 100 7.74 3.71 7.96
C ILE A 100 8.98 3.69 7.09
N ASN A 101 9.87 4.66 7.30
CA ASN A 101 11.23 4.62 6.78
C ASN A 101 12.11 3.84 7.77
N ILE A 102 12.10 2.51 7.66
CA ILE A 102 12.79 1.62 8.61
C ILE A 102 14.31 1.57 8.41
N SER A 103 14.80 1.97 7.24
CA SER A 103 16.23 1.96 6.90
C SER A 103 16.94 3.29 7.19
N ASP A 104 16.21 4.29 7.72
CA ASP A 104 16.70 5.64 8.05
C ASP A 104 17.52 6.32 6.92
N GLU A 105 17.14 6.05 5.67
CA GLU A 105 17.76 6.71 4.53
C GLU A 105 17.02 8.00 4.22
N ASN A 106 17.73 9.13 4.26
CA ASN A 106 17.20 10.48 3.98
C ASN A 106 16.51 10.61 2.60
N SER A 107 16.75 9.69 1.67
CA SER A 107 16.17 9.69 0.32
C SER A 107 14.83 8.94 0.22
N LYS A 108 14.39 8.23 1.28
CA LYS A 108 13.22 7.36 1.24
C LYS A 108 11.99 7.98 1.92
N SER A 109 10.82 7.68 1.36
CA SER A 109 9.53 8.10 1.91
C SER A 109 9.14 7.31 3.15
N GLY A 110 8.37 7.94 4.03
CA GLY A 110 7.92 7.37 5.31
C GLY A 110 8.44 8.16 6.50
N ILE A 111 7.81 7.92 7.65
CA ILE A 111 8.21 8.52 8.92
C ILE A 111 9.19 7.62 9.69
N PRO A 112 10.01 8.17 10.59
CA PRO A 112 10.73 7.35 11.56
C PRO A 112 9.77 6.69 12.55
N LEU A 113 10.17 5.56 13.14
CA LEU A 113 9.37 4.85 14.15
C LEU A 113 9.01 5.73 15.36
N ALA A 114 9.87 6.68 15.72
CA ALA A 114 9.65 7.61 16.83
C ALA A 114 8.41 8.51 16.62
N GLU A 115 8.01 8.77 15.38
CA GLU A 115 6.85 9.60 15.05
C GLU A 115 5.54 8.78 14.89
N LEU A 116 5.63 7.44 14.90
CA LEU A 116 4.49 6.55 14.63
C LEU A 116 3.33 6.81 15.58
N ASP A 117 3.62 6.96 16.87
CA ASP A 117 2.57 7.09 17.89
C ASP A 117 1.75 8.37 17.71
N ALA A 118 2.41 9.48 17.43
CA ALA A 118 1.76 10.77 17.19
C ALA A 118 0.90 10.70 15.91
N LEU A 119 1.48 10.24 14.79
CA LEU A 119 0.75 10.19 13.52
C LEU A 119 -0.41 9.19 13.56
N ALA A 120 -0.23 8.02 14.20
CA ALA A 120 -1.29 7.01 14.31
C ALA A 120 -2.51 7.54 15.08
N ALA A 121 -2.29 8.31 16.15
CA ALA A 121 -3.37 8.91 16.93
C ALA A 121 -4.20 9.89 16.09
N GLU A 122 -3.54 10.76 15.32
CA GLU A 122 -4.22 11.72 14.47
C GLU A 122 -4.93 11.04 13.29
N VAL A 123 -4.30 10.05 12.66
CA VAL A 123 -4.88 9.31 11.52
C VAL A 123 -6.08 8.47 11.96
N ALA A 124 -6.03 7.85 13.13
CA ALA A 124 -7.13 7.04 13.66
C ALA A 124 -8.37 7.87 14.03
N ALA A 125 -8.21 9.18 14.26
CA ALA A 125 -9.32 10.09 14.58
C ALA A 125 -10.09 10.58 13.34
N LEU A 126 -9.61 10.29 12.13
CA LEU A 126 -10.21 10.79 10.89
C LEU A 126 -11.41 9.92 10.44
N PRO A 127 -12.61 10.50 10.19
CA PRO A 127 -13.87 9.76 10.13
C PRO A 127 -14.11 8.96 8.83
N ARG A 128 -13.42 9.27 7.73
CA ARG A 128 -13.64 8.62 6.42
C ARG A 128 -12.44 7.84 5.92
N ILE A 129 -11.52 7.54 6.83
CA ILE A 129 -10.43 6.59 6.60
C ILE A 129 -10.39 5.61 7.75
N THR A 130 -9.73 4.48 7.57
CA THR A 130 -9.51 3.50 8.64
C THR A 130 -8.05 3.12 8.67
N LEU A 131 -7.38 3.39 9.80
CA LEU A 131 -6.01 2.95 10.01
C LEU A 131 -5.98 1.43 10.18
N ARG A 132 -5.30 0.73 9.27
CA ARG A 132 -5.25 -0.74 9.23
C ARG A 132 -3.90 -1.33 9.58
N GLY A 133 -2.87 -0.50 9.71
CA GLY A 133 -1.54 -0.93 10.13
C GLY A 133 -0.42 -0.18 9.42
N LEU A 134 0.63 -0.91 9.05
CA LEU A 134 1.92 -0.36 8.65
C LEU A 134 2.34 -0.84 7.27
N MET A 135 3.17 -0.04 6.60
CA MET A 135 3.86 -0.39 5.38
C MET A 135 5.32 0.04 5.47
N ALA A 136 6.23 -0.73 4.89
CA ALA A 136 7.59 -0.27 4.62
C ALA A 136 8.13 -0.82 3.30
N ILE A 137 9.10 -0.08 2.76
CA ILE A 137 9.95 -0.49 1.63
C ILE A 137 11.40 -0.36 2.12
N PRO A 138 11.96 -1.45 2.70
CA PRO A 138 13.36 -1.47 3.14
C PRO A 138 14.32 -1.17 2.00
N ALA A 139 15.57 -0.84 2.37
CA ALA A 139 16.66 -0.85 1.41
C ALA A 139 16.85 -2.23 0.76
N PRO A 140 17.26 -2.27 -0.52
CA PRO A 140 17.73 -3.51 -1.12
C PRO A 140 18.84 -4.11 -0.25
N GLU A 141 18.66 -5.35 0.15
CA GLU A 141 19.60 -6.13 0.95
C GLU A 141 19.57 -7.55 0.40
N SER A 142 20.74 -8.17 0.26
CA SER A 142 20.90 -9.53 -0.26
C SER A 142 21.07 -10.56 0.84
N ASP A 143 21.49 -10.14 2.02
CA ASP A 143 21.65 -11.03 3.17
C ASP A 143 20.31 -11.29 3.87
N TYR A 144 19.90 -12.56 3.92
CA TYR A 144 18.63 -12.98 4.51
C TYR A 144 18.51 -12.57 5.99
N VAL A 145 19.60 -12.68 6.76
CA VAL A 145 19.57 -12.37 8.20
C VAL A 145 19.23 -10.90 8.41
N ARG A 146 19.87 -10.02 7.64
CA ARG A 146 19.57 -8.57 7.67
C ARG A 146 18.17 -8.24 7.16
N GLN A 147 17.71 -8.88 6.08
CA GLN A 147 16.32 -8.72 5.63
C GLN A 147 15.33 -9.08 6.75
N PHE A 148 15.57 -10.19 7.45
CA PHE A 148 14.73 -10.66 8.53
C PHE A 148 14.78 -9.73 9.75
N GLU A 149 15.96 -9.24 10.15
CA GLU A 149 16.12 -8.27 11.24
C GLU A 149 15.32 -6.99 11.00
N VAL A 150 15.39 -6.42 9.79
CA VAL A 150 14.61 -5.22 9.43
C VAL A 150 13.11 -5.53 9.43
N ALA A 151 12.72 -6.70 8.91
CA ALA A 151 11.32 -7.11 8.91
C ALA A 151 10.77 -7.35 10.33
N GLN A 152 11.60 -7.86 11.24
CA GLN A 152 11.24 -8.07 12.63
C GLN A 152 11.00 -6.74 13.36
N GLN A 153 11.78 -5.70 13.09
CA GLN A 153 11.53 -4.36 13.66
C GLN A 153 10.14 -3.84 13.27
N MET A 154 9.76 -4.01 12.00
CA MET A 154 8.41 -3.66 11.52
C MET A 154 7.32 -4.50 12.20
N ALA A 155 7.56 -5.79 12.41
CA ALA A 155 6.62 -6.68 13.08
C ALA A 155 6.40 -6.30 14.55
N VAL A 156 7.46 -5.91 15.26
CA VAL A 156 7.37 -5.40 16.64
C VAL A 156 6.55 -4.12 16.69
N ALA A 157 6.82 -3.16 15.80
CA ALA A 157 6.04 -1.92 15.71
C ALA A 157 4.56 -2.19 15.39
N PHE A 158 4.29 -3.11 14.47
CA PHE A 158 2.94 -3.55 14.11
C PHE A 158 2.20 -4.19 15.29
N ALA A 159 2.86 -5.09 16.03
CA ALA A 159 2.28 -5.72 17.22
C ALA A 159 1.95 -4.68 18.30
N GLY A 160 2.87 -3.73 18.56
CA GLY A 160 2.63 -2.62 19.50
C GLY A 160 1.45 -1.74 19.08
N LEU A 161 1.30 -1.46 17.79
CA LEU A 161 0.16 -0.69 17.27
C LEU A 161 -1.16 -1.46 17.44
N LYS A 162 -1.14 -2.78 17.23
CA LYS A 162 -2.31 -3.66 17.37
C LYS A 162 -2.88 -3.72 18.78
N THR A 163 -2.06 -3.51 19.82
CA THR A 163 -2.54 -3.42 21.20
C THR A 163 -3.35 -2.16 21.50
N ARG A 164 -3.19 -1.11 20.68
CA ARG A 164 -3.79 0.22 20.91
C ARG A 164 -4.97 0.51 20.00
N TYR A 165 -4.97 -0.07 18.80
CA TYR A 165 -5.98 0.18 17.77
C TYR A 165 -6.58 -1.14 17.28
N PRO A 166 -7.90 -1.38 17.45
CA PRO A 166 -8.53 -2.66 17.15
C PRO A 166 -8.62 -2.96 15.65
N SER A 167 -8.51 -1.95 14.78
CA SER A 167 -8.56 -2.07 13.32
C SER A 167 -7.26 -2.57 12.69
N ILE A 168 -6.20 -2.76 13.48
CA ILE A 168 -4.86 -3.10 12.99
C ILE A 168 -4.76 -4.59 12.69
N ASP A 169 -4.61 -4.90 11.41
CA ASP A 169 -4.49 -6.27 10.91
C ASP A 169 -3.57 -6.41 9.69
N THR A 170 -3.03 -5.29 9.20
CA THR A 170 -2.28 -5.25 7.95
C THR A 170 -0.84 -4.76 8.14
N LEU A 171 0.13 -5.63 7.87
CA LEU A 171 1.54 -5.29 7.69
C LEU A 171 1.93 -5.54 6.23
N SER A 172 2.05 -4.46 5.46
CA SER A 172 2.45 -4.48 4.04
C SER A 172 3.97 -4.42 3.95
N LEU A 173 4.59 -5.58 3.79
CA LEU A 173 6.04 -5.74 3.79
C LEU A 173 6.46 -6.93 2.93
N GLY A 174 7.54 -6.78 2.18
CA GLY A 174 8.05 -7.81 1.27
C GLY A 174 7.66 -7.57 -0.19
N MET A 175 8.65 -7.74 -1.05
CA MET A 175 8.63 -7.78 -2.50
C MET A 175 9.29 -9.10 -2.95
N SER A 176 9.57 -9.27 -4.23
CA SER A 176 10.11 -10.53 -4.76
C SER A 176 11.39 -11.02 -4.07
N ASP A 177 12.31 -10.12 -3.71
CA ASP A 177 13.67 -10.49 -3.27
C ASP A 177 13.80 -10.66 -1.74
N ASP A 178 12.82 -10.19 -0.96
CA ASP A 178 12.78 -10.21 0.50
C ASP A 178 11.49 -10.84 1.04
N MET A 179 10.71 -11.50 0.17
CA MET A 179 9.41 -12.10 0.51
C MET A 179 9.51 -13.09 1.66
N ASP A 180 10.48 -14.00 1.61
CA ASP A 180 10.60 -15.09 2.58
C ASP A 180 10.94 -14.55 3.98
N ALA A 181 11.84 -13.57 4.06
CA ALA A 181 12.17 -12.89 5.30
C ALA A 181 10.97 -12.11 5.85
N ALA A 182 10.25 -11.38 4.98
CA ALA A 182 9.07 -10.61 5.37
C ALA A 182 7.94 -11.51 5.90
N ILE A 183 7.68 -12.65 5.24
CA ILE A 183 6.68 -13.63 5.70
C ILE A 183 7.10 -14.24 7.04
N ALA A 184 8.36 -14.67 7.16
CA ALA A 184 8.88 -15.27 8.39
C ALA A 184 8.78 -14.31 9.59
N ALA A 185 8.95 -13.00 9.36
CA ALA A 185 8.83 -11.98 10.40
C ALA A 185 7.37 -11.60 10.75
N GLY A 186 6.38 -12.01 9.95
CA GLY A 186 4.95 -11.76 10.21
C GLY A 186 4.27 -10.76 9.29
N SER A 187 4.79 -10.51 8.08
CA SER A 187 4.06 -9.76 7.05
C SER A 187 2.71 -10.40 6.76
N THR A 188 1.67 -9.58 6.63
CA THR A 188 0.34 -10.04 6.24
C THR A 188 0.03 -9.73 4.77
N MET A 189 0.86 -8.91 4.11
CA MET A 189 0.70 -8.55 2.71
C MET A 189 2.05 -8.36 2.01
N VAL A 190 2.29 -9.15 0.95
CA VAL A 190 3.48 -9.04 0.08
C VAL A 190 3.09 -8.42 -1.27
N ARG A 191 4.00 -7.65 -1.88
CA ARG A 191 3.75 -6.86 -3.10
C ARG A 191 4.59 -7.37 -4.26
N ILE A 192 3.98 -8.09 -5.20
CA ILE A 192 4.69 -8.79 -6.26
C ILE A 192 4.29 -8.24 -7.62
N GLY A 193 5.28 -7.81 -8.42
CA GLY A 193 5.05 -7.26 -9.76
C GLY A 193 5.68 -8.14 -10.85
N THR A 194 7.00 -8.06 -11.00
CA THR A 194 7.74 -8.74 -12.08
C THR A 194 7.51 -10.25 -12.12
N ALA A 195 7.41 -10.92 -10.97
CA ALA A 195 7.17 -12.35 -10.93
C ALA A 195 5.74 -12.76 -11.38
N ILE A 196 4.79 -11.82 -11.41
CA ILE A 196 3.42 -12.07 -11.91
C ILE A 196 3.30 -11.65 -13.37
N PHE A 197 3.72 -10.42 -13.69
CA PHE A 197 3.44 -9.78 -14.99
C PHE A 197 4.64 -9.76 -15.95
N GLY A 198 5.77 -10.36 -15.57
CA GLY A 198 7.03 -10.28 -16.31
C GLY A 198 7.71 -8.90 -16.25
N ALA A 199 8.86 -8.78 -16.94
CA ALA A 199 9.64 -7.55 -16.99
C ALA A 199 8.84 -6.35 -17.54
N ARG A 200 9.24 -5.15 -17.15
CA ARG A 200 8.57 -3.91 -17.60
C ARG A 200 8.99 -3.58 -19.04
N ASP A 201 8.01 -3.22 -19.85
CA ASP A 201 8.27 -2.65 -21.17
C ASP A 201 8.42 -1.12 -21.03
N TYR A 202 9.66 -0.62 -21.13
CA TYR A 202 9.96 0.81 -21.04
C TYR A 202 9.83 1.54 -22.38
N THR A 203 9.44 0.85 -23.46
CA THR A 203 9.39 1.44 -24.81
C THR A 203 8.17 2.33 -25.06
N LYS A 204 7.18 2.30 -24.17
CA LYS A 204 5.99 3.18 -24.18
C LYS A 204 6.10 4.22 -23.07
N LYS A 205 6.84 5.30 -23.31
CA LYS A 205 6.80 6.53 -22.52
C LYS A 205 6.24 7.67 -23.36
#